data_AF-A0A9W8QHZ9-F1
#
_entry.id   AF-A0A9W8QHZ9-F1
#
_cell.length_a   1.000
_cell.length_b   1.000
_cell.length_c   1.000
_cell.angle_alpha   90.00
_cell.angle_beta   90.00
_cell.angle_gamma   90.00
#
_symmetry.space_group_name_H-M   'P 1'
#
loop_
_entity.id
_entity.type
_entity.pdbx_description
1 polymer ?
#
loop_
_entity_poly.entity_id
_entity_poly.type
_entity_poly.pdbx_seq_one_letter_code
_entity_poly.pdbx_strand_id
1 'polypeptide(L)'
;MSRAVYSMSPSSDDVLHAAVAFENAVRLRLHQVVEGYELTDPKVDQCVAGILEAVQKIRYGSPLEACVLFPLVMAGGSCSKYEHRLIIQDRLLVMERTCGFGYVFNARDLVERVWSRRDDTAGTGAIVNWARIRYEEMHGLVVF
;
A
#
# COMPACT_ATOMS: atom_id res chain seq x y z
N MET A 1 24.97 -25.96 -26.93
CA MET A 1 24.98 -25.05 -25.76
C MET A 1 24.98 -23.61 -26.25
N SER A 2 23.84 -22.92 -26.18
CA SER A 2 23.83 -21.46 -26.15
C SER A 2 22.64 -21.05 -25.29
N ARG A 3 22.96 -20.66 -24.07
CA ARG A 3 22.00 -20.24 -23.04
C ARG A 3 21.61 -18.82 -23.43
N ALA A 4 20.50 -18.70 -24.15
CA ALA A 4 19.90 -17.40 -24.45
C ALA A 4 19.70 -16.68 -23.12
N VAL A 5 20.46 -15.60 -22.95
CA VAL A 5 20.30 -14.68 -21.84
C VAL A 5 18.88 -14.14 -21.98
N TYR A 6 18.00 -14.56 -21.07
CA TYR A 6 16.67 -14.02 -20.90
C TYR A 6 16.87 -12.56 -20.48
N SER A 7 17.05 -11.69 -21.47
CA SER A 7 16.97 -10.24 -21.29
C SER A 7 15.56 -10.00 -20.76
N MET A 8 15.44 -9.84 -19.44
CA MET A 8 14.17 -9.50 -18.81
C MET A 8 13.74 -8.17 -19.43
N SER A 9 12.67 -8.19 -20.21
CA SER A 9 12.09 -6.95 -20.69
C SER A 9 11.70 -6.11 -19.46
N PRO A 10 11.76 -4.77 -19.52
CA PRO A 10 11.36 -3.92 -18.40
C PRO A 10 9.94 -4.22 -17.86
N SER A 11 9.07 -4.80 -18.70
CA SER A 11 7.76 -5.30 -18.31
C SER A 11 7.81 -6.52 -17.38
N SER A 12 8.80 -7.40 -17.53
CA SER A 12 8.98 -8.59 -16.68
C SER A 12 9.40 -8.23 -15.26
N ASP A 13 10.20 -7.18 -15.10
CA ASP A 13 10.65 -6.69 -13.79
C ASP A 13 9.50 -5.98 -13.05
N ASP A 14 8.74 -5.13 -13.75
CA ASP A 14 7.57 -4.47 -13.17
C ASP A 14 6.53 -5.50 -12.68
N VAL A 15 6.32 -6.60 -13.42
CA VAL A 15 5.44 -7.72 -13.01
C VAL A 15 5.95 -8.39 -11.74
N LEU A 16 7.26 -8.68 -11.66
CA LEU A 16 7.87 -9.27 -10.47
C LEU A 16 7.68 -8.36 -9.25
N HIS A 17 7.94 -7.06 -9.40
CA HIS A 17 7.80 -6.10 -8.32
C HIS A 17 6.34 -5.93 -7.88
N ALA A 18 5.39 -5.90 -8.82
CA ALA A 18 3.98 -5.90 -8.48
C ALA A 18 3.60 -7.17 -7.70
N ALA A 19 4.04 -8.35 -8.13
CA ALA A 19 3.76 -9.60 -7.44
C ALA A 19 4.30 -9.61 -5.99
N VAL A 20 5.53 -9.14 -5.78
CA VAL A 20 6.12 -9.01 -4.43
C VAL A 20 5.36 -8.02 -3.56
N ALA A 21 4.90 -6.90 -4.13
CA ALA A 21 4.08 -5.93 -3.41
C ALA A 21 2.75 -6.57 -2.95
N PHE A 22 2.10 -7.33 -3.84
CA PHE A 22 0.87 -8.07 -3.51
C PHE A 22 1.10 -9.16 -2.45
N GLU A 23 2.18 -9.93 -2.56
CA GLU A 23 2.53 -10.96 -1.58
C GLU A 23 2.62 -10.38 -0.15
N ASN A 24 3.33 -9.26 0.00
CA ASN A 24 3.45 -8.58 1.29
C ASN A 24 2.12 -7.95 1.74
N ALA A 25 1.35 -7.37 0.82
CA ALA A 25 0.03 -6.79 1.12
C ALA A 25 -0.97 -7.85 1.61
N VAL A 26 -0.99 -9.03 0.97
CA VAL A 26 -1.84 -10.15 1.37
C VAL A 26 -1.41 -10.70 2.72
N ARG A 27 -0.10 -10.89 2.96
CA ARG A 27 0.40 -11.30 4.28
C ARG A 27 -0.01 -10.33 5.38
N LEU A 28 0.16 -9.03 5.13
CA LEU A 28 -0.25 -7.98 6.06
C LEU A 28 -1.76 -8.00 6.31
N ARG A 29 -2.56 -8.21 5.26
CA ARG A 29 -4.02 -8.30 5.39
C ARG A 29 -4.44 -9.50 6.22
N LEU A 30 -3.84 -10.67 5.99
CA LEU A 30 -4.11 -11.88 6.75
C LEU A 30 -3.70 -11.72 8.21
N HIS A 31 -2.53 -11.15 8.47
CA HIS A 31 -2.09 -10.79 9.83
C HIS A 31 -3.12 -9.89 10.51
N GLN A 32 -3.62 -8.84 9.85
CA GLN A 32 -4.63 -7.95 10.43
C GLN A 32 -5.96 -8.61 10.75
N VAL A 33 -6.37 -9.59 9.95
CA VAL A 33 -7.62 -10.34 10.16
C VAL A 33 -7.51 -11.28 11.36
N VAL A 34 -6.33 -11.86 11.57
CA VAL A 34 -6.10 -12.87 12.64
C VAL A 34 -5.67 -12.22 13.95
N GLU A 35 -4.71 -11.28 13.89
CA GLU A 35 -4.00 -10.71 15.04
C GLU A 35 -4.47 -9.28 15.38
N GLY A 36 -5.25 -8.65 14.50
CA GLY A 36 -5.73 -7.27 14.67
C GLY A 36 -4.79 -6.21 14.07
N TYR A 37 -5.01 -4.93 14.41
CA TYR A 37 -4.40 -3.78 13.71
C TYR A 37 -3.26 -3.12 14.49
N GLU A 38 -2.63 -3.86 15.39
CA GLU A 38 -1.48 -3.38 16.15
C GLU A 38 -0.27 -3.17 15.23
N LEU A 39 0.40 -2.02 15.36
CA LEU A 39 1.52 -1.63 14.48
C LEU A 39 2.89 -2.03 15.03
N THR A 40 2.96 -2.38 16.31
CA THR A 40 4.21 -2.72 16.99
C THR A 40 4.72 -4.12 16.68
N ASP A 41 3.92 -4.98 16.04
CA ASP A 41 4.37 -6.29 15.58
C ASP A 41 5.43 -6.14 14.46
N PRO A 42 6.64 -6.71 14.63
CA PRO A 42 7.70 -6.64 13.61
C PRO A 42 7.27 -7.13 12.22
N LYS A 43 6.32 -8.06 12.13
CA LYS A 43 5.80 -8.55 10.84
C LYS A 43 5.10 -7.45 10.05
N VAL A 44 4.47 -6.49 10.73
CA VAL A 44 3.82 -5.35 10.09
C VAL A 44 4.85 -4.47 9.40
N ASP A 45 5.92 -4.05 10.11
CA ASP A 45 6.98 -3.23 9.52
C ASP A 45 7.70 -3.95 8.37
N GLN A 46 7.93 -5.26 8.50
CA GLN A 46 8.51 -6.08 7.43
C GLN A 46 7.63 -6.10 6.17
N CYS A 47 6.32 -6.32 6.32
CA CYS A 47 5.42 -6.33 5.17
C CYS A 47 5.31 -4.93 4.54
N VAL A 48 5.21 -3.87 5.37
CA VAL A 48 5.17 -2.48 4.88
C VAL A 48 6.44 -2.15 4.10
N ALA A 49 7.62 -2.46 4.63
CA ALA A 49 8.89 -2.25 3.94
C ALA A 49 8.94 -3.03 2.62
N GLY A 50 8.56 -4.31 2.62
CA GLY A 50 8.52 -5.14 1.42
C GLY A 50 7.58 -4.59 0.33
N ILE A 51 6.43 -4.04 0.71
CA ILE A 51 5.53 -3.35 -0.23
C ILE A 51 6.23 -2.13 -0.83
N LEU A 52 6.79 -1.25 0.00
CA LEU A 52 7.36 0.02 -0.46
C LEU A 52 8.60 -0.19 -1.31
N GLU A 53 9.50 -1.08 -0.92
CA GLU A 53 10.69 -1.43 -1.70
C GLU A 53 10.32 -1.99 -3.10
N ALA A 54 9.27 -2.81 -3.16
CA ALA A 54 8.80 -3.37 -4.43
C ALA A 54 8.11 -2.30 -5.29
N VAL A 55 7.19 -1.53 -4.70
CA VAL A 55 6.48 -0.47 -5.41
C VAL A 55 7.44 0.59 -5.94
N GLN A 56 8.48 0.99 -5.20
CA GLN A 56 9.45 1.98 -5.67
C GLN A 56 10.25 1.53 -6.90
N LYS A 57 10.36 0.23 -7.16
CA LYS A 57 11.02 -0.32 -8.36
C LYS A 57 10.13 -0.31 -9.61
N ILE A 58 8.81 -0.17 -9.44
CA ILE A 58 7.87 -0.03 -10.55
C ILE A 58 7.97 1.40 -11.08
N ARG A 59 8.22 1.56 -12.39
CA ARG A 59 8.39 2.90 -12.98
C ARG A 59 7.06 3.66 -13.03
N TYR A 60 7.13 4.98 -12.90
CA TYR A 60 5.96 5.83 -13.16
C TYR A 60 5.47 5.67 -14.59
N GLY A 61 4.15 5.65 -14.80
CA GLY A 61 3.53 5.37 -16.09
C GLY A 61 3.62 3.91 -16.54
N SER A 62 4.12 3.00 -15.70
CA SER A 62 4.00 1.56 -15.94
C SER A 62 2.52 1.18 -16.04
N PRO A 63 2.11 0.26 -16.95
CA PRO A 63 0.72 -0.20 -17.02
C PRO A 63 0.24 -0.89 -15.73
N LEU A 64 1.16 -1.21 -14.81
CA LEU A 64 0.86 -1.81 -13.51
C LEU A 64 0.68 -0.79 -12.38
N GLU A 65 0.79 0.53 -12.63
CA GLU A 65 0.60 1.55 -11.57
C GLU A 65 -0.75 1.39 -10.87
N ALA A 66 -1.84 1.27 -11.65
CA ALA A 66 -3.18 1.07 -11.09
C ALA A 66 -3.29 -0.23 -10.27
N CYS A 67 -2.53 -1.26 -10.62
CA CYS A 67 -2.58 -2.56 -9.96
C CYS A 67 -2.04 -2.50 -8.52
N VAL A 68 -1.08 -1.60 -8.22
CA VAL A 68 -0.50 -1.51 -6.87
C VAL A 68 -1.27 -0.61 -5.91
N LEU A 69 -2.49 -0.19 -6.26
CA LEU A 69 -3.36 0.59 -5.39
C LEU A 69 -3.66 -0.15 -4.07
N PHE A 70 -4.01 -1.44 -4.14
CA PHE A 70 -4.26 -2.24 -2.94
C PHE A 70 -3.02 -2.34 -2.04
N PRO A 71 -1.83 -2.75 -2.56
CA PRO A 71 -0.61 -2.73 -1.77
C PRO A 71 -0.32 -1.37 -1.10
N LEU A 72 -0.51 -0.26 -1.82
CA LEU A 72 -0.32 1.09 -1.26
C LEU A 72 -1.29 1.40 -0.12
N VAL A 73 -2.57 1.02 -0.23
CA VAL A 73 -3.54 1.17 0.86
C VAL A 73 -3.15 0.31 2.06
N MET A 74 -2.70 -0.93 1.84
CA MET A 74 -2.25 -1.80 2.93
C MET A 74 -1.03 -1.22 3.67
N ALA A 75 -0.04 -0.71 2.92
CA ALA A 75 1.10 -0.04 3.49
C ALA A 75 0.69 1.25 4.23
N GLY A 76 -0.15 2.09 3.62
CA GLY A 76 -0.58 3.37 4.19
C GLY A 76 -1.43 3.19 5.45
N GLY A 77 -2.31 2.19 5.44
CA GLY A 77 -3.11 1.78 6.58
C GLY A 77 -2.30 1.15 7.70
N SER A 78 -1.00 0.88 7.55
CA SER A 78 -0.20 0.11 8.51
C SER A 78 1.20 0.69 8.77
N CYS A 79 1.59 1.77 8.10
CA CYS A 79 2.87 2.42 8.34
C CYS A 79 2.83 3.33 9.57
N SER A 80 3.93 3.35 10.32
CA SER A 80 4.18 4.26 11.45
C SER A 80 5.20 5.36 11.13
N LYS A 81 6.12 5.11 10.19
CA LYS A 81 7.22 6.03 9.84
C LYS A 81 6.75 7.13 8.88
N TYR A 82 7.22 8.36 9.10
CA TYR A 82 6.89 9.51 8.26
C TYR A 82 7.39 9.34 6.81
N GLU A 83 8.59 8.78 6.63
CA GLU A 83 9.17 8.50 5.30
C GLU A 83 8.28 7.58 4.45
N HIS A 84 7.65 6.58 5.07
CA HIS A 84 6.71 5.69 4.40
C HIS A 84 5.47 6.45 3.93
N ARG A 85 4.93 7.36 4.76
CA ARG A 85 3.79 8.20 4.39
C ARG A 85 4.09 9.05 3.16
N LEU A 86 5.30 9.63 3.07
CA LEU A 86 5.72 10.42 1.91
C LEU A 86 5.75 9.60 0.62
N ILE A 87 6.34 8.41 0.64
CA ILE A 87 6.40 7.52 -0.53
C ILE A 87 4.99 7.16 -1.02
N ILE A 88 4.11 6.82 -0.08
CA ILE A 88 2.73 6.40 -0.39
C ILE A 88 1.93 7.57 -0.94
N GLN A 89 2.04 8.75 -0.32
CA GLN A 89 1.32 9.94 -0.75
C GLN A 89 1.74 10.37 -2.16
N ASP A 90 3.04 10.36 -2.45
CA ASP A 90 3.55 10.67 -3.79
C ASP A 90 2.96 9.72 -4.85
N ARG A 91 3.02 8.40 -4.62
CA ARG A 91 2.47 7.41 -5.55
C ARG A 91 0.98 7.60 -5.79
N LEU A 92 0.19 7.80 -4.73
CA LEU A 92 -1.25 7.99 -4.85
C LEU A 92 -1.59 9.29 -5.58
N LEU A 93 -0.85 10.39 -5.33
CA LEU A 93 -1.02 11.66 -6.04
C LEU A 93 -0.73 11.54 -7.54
N VAL A 94 0.33 10.81 -7.91
CA VAL A 94 0.64 10.58 -9.33
C VAL A 94 -0.45 9.73 -9.97
N MET A 95 -0.84 8.62 -9.34
CA MET A 95 -1.90 7.74 -9.83
C MET A 95 -3.25 8.46 -10.00
N GLU A 96 -3.60 9.39 -9.10
CA GLU A 96 -4.83 10.18 -9.19
C GLU A 96 -4.86 11.02 -10.48
N ARG A 97 -3.70 11.52 -10.91
CA ARG A 97 -3.56 12.31 -12.14
C ARG A 97 -3.46 11.46 -13.40
N THR A 98 -2.91 10.24 -13.31
CA THR A 98 -2.60 9.40 -14.49
C THR A 98 -3.66 8.34 -14.79
N CYS A 99 -4.31 7.78 -13.77
CA CYS A 99 -5.21 6.63 -13.93
C CYS A 99 -6.67 7.03 -14.16
N GLY A 100 -7.06 8.29 -13.92
CA GLY A 100 -8.41 8.81 -14.23
C GLY A 100 -9.58 8.14 -13.48
N PHE A 101 -9.29 7.34 -12.45
CA PHE A 101 -10.29 6.62 -11.64
C PHE A 101 -10.49 7.29 -10.28
N GLY A 102 -11.74 7.63 -9.95
CA GLY A 102 -12.11 8.22 -8.65
C GLY A 102 -11.76 7.36 -7.43
N TYR A 103 -11.51 6.06 -7.61
CA TYR A 103 -11.06 5.17 -6.55
C TYR A 103 -9.68 5.52 -5.98
N VAL A 104 -8.79 6.13 -6.77
CA VAL A 104 -7.46 6.51 -6.28
C VAL A 104 -7.57 7.68 -5.29
N PHE A 105 -8.42 8.66 -5.58
CA PHE A 105 -8.74 9.74 -4.64
C PHE A 105 -9.27 9.18 -3.32
N ASN A 106 -10.25 8.28 -3.38
CA ASN A 106 -10.83 7.67 -2.18
C ASN A 106 -9.80 6.83 -1.40
N ALA A 107 -8.90 6.13 -2.08
CA ALA A 107 -7.83 5.39 -1.44
C ALA A 107 -6.84 6.33 -0.71
N ARG A 108 -6.50 7.47 -1.31
CA ARG A 108 -5.68 8.49 -0.67
C ARG A 108 -6.38 9.08 0.56
N ASP A 109 -7.63 9.52 0.42
CA ASP A 109 -8.42 10.08 1.52
C ASP A 109 -8.52 9.09 2.70
N LEU A 110 -8.72 7.79 2.42
CA LEU A 110 -8.71 6.76 3.46
C LEU A 110 -7.40 6.75 4.25
N VAL A 111 -6.28 6.72 3.54
CA VAL A 111 -4.95 6.62 4.14
C VAL A 111 -4.61 7.90 4.93
N GLU A 112 -4.96 9.08 4.40
CA GLU A 112 -4.78 10.36 5.08
C GLU A 112 -5.62 10.44 6.36
N ARG A 113 -6.86 9.97 6.36
CA ARG A 113 -7.71 9.87 7.58
C ARG A 113 -7.12 8.94 8.62
N VAL A 114 -6.55 7.80 8.20
CA VAL A 114 -5.85 6.88 9.12
C VAL A 114 -4.70 7.59 9.80
N TRP A 115 -3.89 8.33 9.03
CA TRP A 115 -2.75 9.07 9.54
C TRP A 115 -3.17 10.18 10.51
N SER A 116 -4.12 11.04 10.14
CA SER A 116 -4.62 12.10 11.01
C SER A 116 -5.14 11.54 12.34
N ARG A 117 -5.92 10.44 12.31
CA ARG A 117 -6.42 9.81 13.55
C ARG A 117 -5.32 9.24 14.41
N ARG A 118 -4.27 8.66 13.82
CA ARG A 118 -3.12 8.15 14.59
C ARG A 118 -2.37 9.28 15.26
N ASP A 119 -2.21 10.39 14.56
CA ASP A 119 -1.54 11.57 15.08
C ASP A 119 -2.37 12.19 16.23
N ASP A 120 -3.69 12.30 16.06
CA ASP A 120 -4.62 12.82 17.09
C ASP A 120 -4.71 11.93 18.34
N THR A 121 -4.54 10.61 18.17
CA THR A 121 -4.64 9.62 19.25
C THR A 121 -3.27 9.16 19.77
N ALA A 122 -2.19 9.81 19.34
CA ALA A 122 -0.83 9.46 19.75
C ALA A 122 -0.70 9.49 21.29
N GLY A 123 -0.13 8.43 21.86
CA GLY A 123 0.05 8.29 23.31
C GLY A 123 -1.18 7.81 24.10
N THR A 124 -2.35 7.66 23.46
CA THR A 124 -3.56 7.16 24.14
C THR A 124 -3.68 5.62 24.15
N GLY A 125 -2.90 4.94 23.31
CA GLY A 125 -3.02 3.50 23.09
C GLY A 125 -4.21 3.09 22.20
N ALA A 126 -4.95 4.05 21.63
CA ALA A 126 -6.05 3.74 20.73
C ALA A 126 -5.55 3.13 19.41
N ILE A 127 -6.13 1.98 19.04
CA ILE A 127 -5.82 1.30 17.78
C ILE A 127 -6.65 1.91 16.64
N VAL A 128 -5.98 2.47 15.63
CA VAL A 128 -6.63 3.01 14.44
C VAL A 128 -6.73 1.92 13.37
N ASN A 129 -7.97 1.43 13.16
CA ASN A 129 -8.33 0.40 12.19
C ASN A 129 -8.84 1.03 10.88
N TRP A 130 -8.04 0.93 9.81
CA TRP A 130 -8.38 1.47 8.49
C TRP A 130 -9.64 0.81 7.89
N ALA A 131 -9.86 -0.49 8.14
CA ALA A 131 -10.99 -1.21 7.57
C ALA A 131 -12.31 -0.74 8.19
N ARG A 132 -12.28 -0.37 9.48
CA ARG A 132 -13.42 0.27 10.16
C ARG A 132 -13.72 1.64 9.55
N ILE A 133 -12.70 2.49 9.39
CA ILE A 133 -12.84 3.82 8.76
C ILE A 133 -13.47 3.69 7.37
N ARG A 134 -12.92 2.78 6.55
CA ARG A 134 -13.45 2.50 5.21
C ARG A 134 -14.93 2.10 5.26
N TYR A 135 -15.29 1.17 6.16
CA TYR A 135 -16.65 0.64 6.24
C TYR A 135 -17.67 1.67 6.74
N GLU A 136 -17.31 2.43 7.77
CA GLU A 136 -18.23 3.33 8.47
C GLU A 136 -18.34 4.69 7.79
N GLU A 137 -17.29 5.16 7.11
CA GLU A 137 -17.19 6.56 6.68
C GLU A 137 -16.97 6.75 5.18
N MET A 138 -16.64 5.68 4.46
CA MET A 138 -16.30 5.74 3.03
C MET A 138 -17.17 4.78 2.22
N HIS A 139 -18.48 5.06 2.22
CA HIS A 139 -19.47 4.25 1.51
C HIS A 139 -19.08 4.04 0.04
N GLY A 140 -19.04 2.76 -0.38
CA GLY A 140 -18.73 2.37 -1.76
C GLY A 140 -17.23 2.24 -2.07
N LEU A 141 -16.32 2.57 -1.15
CA LEU A 141 -14.90 2.30 -1.35
C LEU A 141 -14.61 0.80 -1.18
N VAL A 142 -14.34 0.13 -2.29
CA VAL A 142 -13.91 -1.26 -2.33
C VAL A 142 -12.38 -1.29 -2.48
N VAL A 143 -11.72 -1.80 -1.45
CA VAL A 143 -10.30 -2.16 -1.46
C VAL A 143 -10.27 -3.61 -0.98
N PHE A 144 -9.83 -4.54 -1.84
CA PHE A 144 -9.86 -5.98 -1.59
C PHE A 144 -8.65 -6.41 -0.79
#